data_AF-A0A8S9MLK8-F1
#
_entry.id   AF-A0A8S9MLK8-F1
#
_cell.length_a   1.000
_cell.length_b   1.000
_cell.length_c   1.000
_cell.angle_alpha   90.00
_cell.angle_beta   90.00
_cell.angle_gamma   90.00
#
_symmetry.space_group_name_H-M   'P 1'
#
loop_
_entity.id
_entity.type
_entity.pdbx_description
1 polymer ?
#
loop_
_entity_poly.entity_id
_entity_poly.type
_entity_poly.pdbx_seq_one_letter_code
_entity_poly.pdbx_strand_id
1 'polypeptide(L)' 'MYGTAGIVLANGNSLLKERIVGISEGDFIAVPSGVVTWWFNDSSTDLTIVFFGQQRLTNFYLAGPRGVFNGFLLR' A
#
# COMPACT_ATOMS: atom_id res chain seq x y z
N MET A 1 16.72 6.76 5.31
CA MET A 1 15.60 5.93 4.83
C MET A 1 15.35 4.88 5.88
N TYR A 2 14.11 4.79 6.35
CA TYR A 2 13.64 3.83 7.35
C TYR A 2 12.79 2.72 6.71
N GLY A 3 12.46 2.84 5.43
CA GLY A 3 11.70 1.85 4.70
C GLY A 3 11.55 2.22 3.22
N THR A 4 10.86 1.34 2.51
CA THR A 4 10.49 1.51 1.11
C THR A 4 9.00 1.19 0.95
N ALA A 5 8.29 1.95 0.13
CA ALA A 5 6.91 1.67 -0.25
C ALA A 5 6.76 1.56 -1.77
N GLY A 6 5.82 0.71 -2.19
CA GLY A 6 5.32 0.68 -3.56
C GLY A 6 3.88 1.12 -3.63
N ILE A 7 3.55 1.88 -4.68
CA ILE A 7 2.20 2.37 -4.96
C ILE A 7 1.89 2.06 -6.42
N VAL A 8 0.88 1.24 -6.66
CA VAL A 8 0.43 0.89 -8.02
C VAL A 8 -0.70 1.83 -8.41
N LEU A 9 -0.40 2.75 -9.32
CA LEU A 9 -1.34 3.75 -9.81
C LEU A 9 -1.94 3.29 -11.14
N ALA A 10 -3.25 3.43 -11.28
CA ALA A 10 -3.88 3.44 -12.59
C ALA A 10 -3.48 4.76 -13.29
N ASN A 11 -2.84 4.68 -14.45
CA ASN A 11 -2.73 5.83 -15.33
C ASN A 11 -3.97 5.86 -16.25
N GLY A 12 -4.30 7.03 -16.80
CA GLY A 12 -5.53 7.25 -17.57
C GLY A 12 -5.73 6.41 -18.85
N ASN A 13 -4.84 5.45 -19.14
CA ASN A 13 -4.96 4.50 -20.24
C ASN A 13 -5.01 3.02 -19.78
N SER A 14 -5.45 2.77 -18.54
CA SER A 14 -5.64 1.43 -17.94
C SER A 14 -4.35 0.62 -17.74
N LEU A 15 -3.16 1.24 -17.86
CA LEU A 15 -1.90 0.59 -17.54
C LEU A 15 -1.55 0.80 -16.06
N LEU A 16 -1.36 -0.28 -15.33
CA LEU A 16 -0.89 -0.20 -13.96
C LEU A 16 0.60 0.16 -13.97
N LYS A 17 0.96 1.26 -13.30
CA LYS A 17 2.37 1.63 -13.10
C LYS A 17 2.67 1.69 -11.62
N GLU A 18 3.64 0.89 -11.21
CA GLU A 18 4.21 0.96 -9.87
C GLU A 18 5.17 2.14 -9.73
N ARG A 19 5.06 2.84 -8.60
CA ARG A 19 6.03 3.82 -8.12
C ARG A 19 6.62 3.31 -6.83
N ILE A 20 7.95 3.16 -6.81
CA ILE A 20 8.72 2.80 -5.62
C ILE A 20 9.28 4.08 -5.03
N VAL A 21 9.06 4.28 -3.72
CA VAL A 21 9.51 5.46 -2.99
C VAL A 21 10.22 5.05 -1.71
N GLY A 22 11.28 5.77 -1.37
CA GLY A 22 11.87 5.68 -0.05
C GLY A 22 11.02 6.38 0.99
N ILE A 23 11.11 5.90 2.24
CA ILE A 23 10.42 6.48 3.39
C ILE A 23 11.46 7.02 4.36
N SER A 24 11.27 8.26 4.78
CA SER A 24 11.95 8.89 5.90
C SER A 24 10.93 9.38 6.93
N GLU A 25 11.40 9.63 8.15
CA GLU A 25 10.54 10.17 9.21
C GLU A 25 10.00 11.54 8.82
N GLY A 26 8.70 11.76 9.03
CA GLY A 26 8.02 12.99 8.65
C GLY A 26 7.57 13.05 7.19
N ASP A 27 7.86 12.04 6.36
CA ASP A 27 7.37 11.98 4.98
C ASP A 27 5.85 11.77 4.93
N PHE A 28 5.21 12.45 3.98
CA PHE A 28 3.79 12.27 3.67
C PHE A 28 3.61 11.70 2.27
N ILE A 29 2.89 10.59 2.19
CA ILE A 29 2.58 9.93 0.93
C ILE A 29 1.08 9.99 0.72
N ALA A 30 0.65 10.64 -0.37
CA ALA A 30 -0.75 10.62 -0.78
C ALA A 30 -1.11 9.23 -1.33
N VAL A 31 -2.12 8.59 -0.72
CA VAL A 31 -2.63 7.28 -1.14
C VAL A 31 -4.07 7.46 -1.63
N PRO A 32 -4.30 7.49 -2.96
CA PRO A 32 -5.65 7.57 -3.52
C PRO A 32 -6.47 6.32 -3.18
N SER A 33 -7.79 6.45 -3.16
CA SER A 33 -8.68 5.29 -2.95
C SER A 33 -8.56 4.28 -4.08
N GLY A 34 -8.60 2.98 -3.75
CA GLY A 34 -8.60 1.87 -4.72
C GLY A 34 -7.24 1.51 -5.30
N VAL A 35 -6.16 2.14 -4.87
CA VAL A 35 -4.79 1.79 -5.32
C VAL A 35 -4.22 0.65 -4.46
N VAL A 36 -3.30 -0.13 -5.04
CA VAL A 36 -2.55 -1.14 -4.29
C VAL A 36 -1.29 -0.51 -3.73
N THR A 37 -1.04 -0.70 -2.43
CA THR A 37 0.21 -0.29 -1.78
C THR A 37 0.84 -1.43 -1.00
N TRP A 38 2.15 -1.37 -0.87
CA TRP A 38 2.91 -2.24 0.05
C TRP A 38 4.00 -1.42 0.74
N TRP A 39 4.43 -1.92 1.90
CA TRP A 39 5.35 -1.25 2.80
C TRP A 39 6.39 -2.26 3.26
N PHE A 40 7.66 -1.90 3.16
CA PHE A 40 8.77 -2.74 3.57
C PHE A 40 9.67 -1.96 4.53
N ASN A 41 9.87 -2.52 5.72
CA ASN A 41 10.86 -2.03 6.67
C ASN A 41 12.21 -2.65 6.29
N ASP A 42 13.12 -1.84 5.75
CA ASP A 42 14.48 -2.23 5.38
C ASP A 42 15.51 -1.94 6.49
N SER A 43 15.04 -1.48 7.65
CA SER A 43 15.85 -1.07 8.79
C SER A 43 15.85 -2.12 9.91
N SER A 44 16.85 -2.03 10.79
CA SER A 44 16.86 -2.74 12.08
C SER A 44 15.98 -2.09 13.16
N THR A 45 15.40 -0.93 12.85
CA THR A 45 14.51 -0.16 13.74
C THR A 45 13.05 -0.29 13.29
N ASP A 46 12.11 0.01 14.17
CA ASP A 46 10.68 -0.10 13.87
C ASP A 46 10.20 0.99 12.88
N LEU A 47 9.47 0.58 11.84
CA LEU A 47 8.77 1.48 10.93
C LEU A 47 7.33 1.69 11.41
N THR A 48 7.00 2.92 11.84
CA THR A 48 5.63 3.30 12.21
C THR A 48 4.96 4.08 11.09
N ILE A 49 3.80 3.61 10.62
CA ILE A 49 3.01 4.26 9.57
C ILE A 49 1.67 4.69 10.14
N VAL A 50 1.32 5.96 9.99
CA VAL A 50 0.02 6.52 10.38
C VAL A 50 -0.81 6.75 9.14
N PHE A 51 -1.93 6.05 9.01
CA PHE A 51 -2.90 6.30 7.95
C PHE A 51 -3.87 7.40 8.39
N PHE A 52 -3.93 8.48 7.61
CA PHE A 52 -4.83 9.60 7.85
C PHE A 52 -5.82 9.75 6.70
N GLY A 53 -7.11 9.87 7.01
CA GLY A 53 -8.17 10.00 6.01
C GLY A 53 -9.45 10.53 6.61
N GLN A 54 -10.23 11.23 5.79
CA GLN A 54 -11.48 11.89 6.21
C GLN A 54 -12.67 10.91 6.32
N GLN A 55 -12.56 9.74 5.69
CA GLN A 55 -13.57 8.68 5.70
C GLN A 55 -13.00 7.40 6.32
N ARG A 56 -13.89 6.44 6.63
CA ARG A 56 -13.52 5.12 7.11
C ARG A 56 -12.63 4.39 6.09
N LEU A 57 -11.38 4.18 6.47
CA LEU A 57 -10.43 3.39 5.68
C LEU A 57 -10.87 1.92 5.69
N THR A 58 -11.06 1.34 4.50
CA THR A 58 -11.35 -0.09 4.32
C THR A 58 -10.22 -0.70 3.52
N ASN A 59 -9.50 -1.64 4.14
CA ASN A 59 -8.34 -2.28 3.53
C ASN A 59 -8.71 -3.64 2.95
N PHE A 60 -8.32 -3.88 1.70
CA PHE A 60 -8.40 -5.18 1.04
C PHE A 60 -6.99 -5.75 0.94
N TYR A 61 -6.70 -6.79 1.73
CA TYR A 61 -5.40 -7.43 1.67
C TYR A 61 -5.33 -8.35 0.45
N LEU A 62 -4.27 -8.24 -0.36
CA LEU A 62 -4.08 -9.13 -1.51
C LEU A 62 -3.56 -10.51 -1.11
N ALA A 63 -2.85 -10.61 0.03
CA ALA A 63 -2.21 -11.84 0.48
C ALA A 63 -2.35 -12.02 2.00
N GLY A 64 -1.99 -13.21 2.47
CA GLY A 64 -2.05 -13.61 3.87
C GLY A 64 -3.42 -14.20 4.28
N PRO A 65 -3.60 -14.50 5.58
CA PRO A 65 -4.81 -15.19 6.06
C PRO A 65 -6.12 -14.42 5.79
N ARG A 66 -6.05 -13.08 5.74
CA ARG A 66 -7.19 -12.19 5.43
C ARG A 66 -7.19 -11.73 3.96
N GLY A 67 -6.47 -12.43 3.08
CA GLY A 67 -6.39 -12.11 1.66
C GLY A 67 -7.75 -12.20 0.97
N VAL A 68 -8.09 -11.21 0.16
CA VAL A 68 -9.39 -11.10 -0.54
C VAL A 68 -9.64 -12.29 -1.46
N PHE A 69 -8.58 -12.88 -2.01
CA PHE A 69 -8.69 -14.03 -2.90
C PHE A 69 -9.17 -15.31 -2.21
N ASN A 70 -9.06 -15.41 -0.87
CA ASN A 70 -9.59 -16.55 -0.10
C ASN A 70 -11.12 -16.59 -0.08
N GLY A 71 -11.79 -15.51 -0.47
CA GLY A 71 -13.26 -15.42 -0.52
C GLY A 71 -13.89 -15.93 -1.81
N PHE A 72 -13.10 -16.23 -2.85
CA PHE A 72 -13.62 -16.69 -4.13
C PHE A 72 -13.52 -18.21 -4.22
N LEU A 73 -14.57 -18.83 -4.77
CA LEU A 73 -14.53 -20.24 -5.14
C LEU A 73 -13.73 -20.38 -6.43
N LEU A 74 -12.86 -21.39 -6.49
CA LEU A 74 -12.28 -21.85 -7.76
C LEU A 74 -13.42 -22.45 -8.59
N ARG A 75 -13.78 -21.83 -9.71
CA ARG A 75 -14.65 -22.41 -10.74
C ARG A 75 -13.83 -22.73 -11.96
#